data_AF-A0A8T4YW66-F1
#
_entry.id   AF-A0A8T4YW66-F1
#
_cell.length_a   1.000
_cell.length_b   1.000
_cell.length_c   1.000
_cell.angle_alpha   90.00
_cell.angle_beta   90.00
_cell.angle_gamma   90.00
#
_symmetry.space_group_name_H-M   'P 1'
#
loop_
_entity.id
_entity.type
_entity.pdbx_description
1 polymer ?
#
loop_
_entity_poly.entity_id
_entity_poly.type
_entity_poly.pdbx_seq_one_letter_code
_entity_poly.pdbx_strand_id
1 'polypeptide(L)'
;MSRDSRLVLAGIIVSLISVIMGSVLLSQSAETLDKVAEHFDVEATSIWNPPIPDYEIPGYEGDVQANIAVGVASTFLVFAATLLVGRGLSRRIRAGAGETSALTEG
;
A
#
# COMPACT_ATOMS: atom_id res chain seq x y z
N MET A 1 6.01 -13.43 -22.70
CA MET A 1 6.32 -12.63 -21.48
C MET A 1 7.82 -12.50 -21.34
N SER A 2 8.35 -11.28 -21.37
CA SER A 2 9.77 -11.01 -21.12
C SER A 2 10.12 -11.29 -19.65
N ARG A 3 11.41 -11.46 -19.34
CA ARG A 3 11.90 -11.70 -17.98
C ARG A 3 11.45 -10.61 -17.00
N ASP A 4 11.41 -9.36 -17.47
CA ASP A 4 10.97 -8.21 -16.69
C ASP A 4 9.48 -8.27 -16.34
N SER A 5 8.62 -8.65 -17.30
CA SER A 5 7.19 -8.83 -17.04
C SER A 5 6.91 -9.95 -16.02
N ARG A 6 7.75 -10.99 -15.99
CA ARG A 6 7.64 -12.07 -14.99
C ARG A 6 7.99 -11.59 -13.59
N LEU A 7 9.03 -10.77 -13.45
CA LEU A 7 9.44 -10.19 -12.16
C LEU A 7 8.39 -9.21 -11.64
N VAL A 8 7.84 -8.35 -12.50
CA VAL A 8 6.75 -7.44 -12.12
C VAL A 8 5.51 -8.22 -11.67
N LEU A 9 5.11 -9.25 -12.43
CA LEU A 9 3.97 -10.08 -12.06
C LEU A 9 4.19 -10.80 -10.73
N ALA A 10 5.39 -11.36 -10.51
CA ALA A 10 5.73 -11.99 -9.23
C ALA A 10 5.65 -11.00 -8.07
N GLY A 11 6.15 -9.77 -8.26
CA GLY A 11 6.05 -8.71 -7.25
C GLY A 11 4.60 -8.34 -6.92
N ILE A 12 3.74 -8.22 -7.93
CA ILE A 12 2.30 -7.95 -7.73
C ILE A 12 1.66 -9.09 -6.93
N ILE A 13 1.91 -10.34 -7.32
CA ILE A 13 1.35 -11.51 -6.61
C ILE A 13 1.79 -11.53 -5.15
N VAL A 14 3.10 -11.33 -4.89
CA VAL A 14 3.63 -11.27 -3.51
C VAL A 14 2.97 -10.15 -2.72
N SER A 15 2.84 -8.95 -3.31
CA SER A 15 2.21 -7.81 -2.61
C SER A 15 0.75 -8.08 -2.24
N LEU A 16 -0.02 -8.72 -3.14
CA LEU A 16 -1.41 -9.08 -2.87
C LEU A 16 -1.52 -10.10 -1.75
N ILE A 17 -0.65 -11.12 -1.75
CA ILE A 17 -0.59 -12.11 -0.67
C ILE A 17 -0.24 -11.42 0.66
N SER A 18 0.74 -10.51 0.66
CA SER A 18 1.12 -9.75 1.86
C SER A 18 -0.02 -8.89 2.40
N VAL A 19 -0.80 -8.23 1.54
CA VAL A 19 -1.99 -7.46 1.95
C VAL A 19 -3.02 -8.37 2.60
N ILE A 20 -3.39 -9.47 1.96
CA ILE A 20 -4.41 -10.38 2.50
C ILE A 20 -3.96 -10.96 3.84
N MET A 21 -2.71 -11.44 3.91
CA MET A 21 -2.16 -12.03 5.13
C MET A 21 -2.04 -10.98 6.25
N GLY A 22 -1.58 -9.78 5.92
CA GLY A 22 -1.46 -8.65 6.84
C GLY A 22 -2.81 -8.22 7.40
N SER A 23 -3.83 -8.04 6.55
CA SER A 23 -5.17 -7.64 6.97
C SER A 23 -5.80 -8.66 7.94
N VAL A 24 -5.66 -9.95 7.68
CA VAL A 24 -6.19 -11.00 8.58
C VAL A 24 -5.42 -11.04 9.90
N LEU A 25 -4.09 -10.98 9.87
CA LEU A 25 -3.25 -11.00 11.09
C LEU A 25 -3.46 -9.77 11.98
N LEU A 26 -3.56 -8.57 11.38
CA LEU A 26 -3.82 -7.35 12.12
C LEU A 26 -5.21 -7.37 12.75
N SER A 27 -6.23 -7.82 11.99
CA SER A 27 -7.60 -7.92 12.49
C SER A 27 -7.70 -8.82 13.73
N GLN A 28 -7.05 -9.99 13.72
CA GLN A 28 -7.03 -10.86 14.90
C GLN A 28 -6.25 -10.26 16.09
N SER A 29 -5.22 -9.47 15.81
CA SER A 29 -4.40 -8.86 16.86
C SER A 29 -5.15 -7.73 17.58
N ALA A 30 -5.89 -6.90 16.84
CA ALA A 30 -6.77 -5.87 17.41
C ALA A 30 -7.82 -6.50 18.35
N GLU A 31 -8.52 -7.53 17.89
CA GLU A 31 -9.50 -8.29 18.68
C GLU A 31 -8.88 -8.93 19.94
N THR A 32 -7.63 -9.38 19.86
CA THR A 32 -6.93 -9.98 21.01
C THR A 32 -6.57 -8.92 22.05
N LEU A 33 -6.14 -7.73 21.61
CA LEU A 33 -5.82 -6.61 22.51
C LEU A 33 -7.07 -6.15 23.28
N ASP A 34 -8.22 -6.08 22.62
CA ASP A 34 -9.48 -5.70 23.26
C ASP A 34 -9.90 -6.72 24.32
N LYS A 35 -9.81 -8.02 24.02
CA LYS A 35 -10.08 -9.09 25.02
C LYS A 35 -9.15 -9.04 26.23
N VAL A 36 -7.90 -8.65 26.03
CA VAL A 36 -6.96 -8.47 27.14
C VAL A 36 -7.34 -7.24 27.96
N ALA A 37 -7.73 -6.13 27.34
CA ALA A 37 -8.18 -4.93 28.04
C ALA A 37 -9.46 -5.19 28.86
N GLU A 38 -10.43 -5.90 28.28
CA GLU A 38 -11.66 -6.34 28.95
C GLU A 38 -11.36 -7.24 30.16
N HIS A 39 -10.36 -8.13 30.05
CA HIS A 39 -9.94 -8.98 31.18
C HIS A 39 -9.42 -8.17 32.39
N PHE A 40 -8.86 -6.98 32.16
CA PHE A 40 -8.38 -6.09 33.21
C PHE A 40 -9.42 -5.04 33.65
N ASP A 41 -10.66 -5.12 33.17
CA ASP A 41 -11.74 -4.15 33.43
C ASP A 41 -11.35 -2.71 33.00
N VAL A 42 -10.53 -2.60 31.95
CA VAL A 42 -10.07 -1.33 31.40
C VAL A 42 -10.72 -1.11 30.04
N GLU A 43 -11.68 -0.18 29.98
CA GLU A 43 -12.22 0.28 28.71
C GLU A 43 -11.36 1.41 28.12
N ALA A 44 -11.19 1.38 26.81
CA ALA A 44 -10.54 2.44 26.06
C ALA A 44 -11.38 3.72 26.15
N THR A 45 -10.97 4.65 27.00
CA THR A 45 -11.59 5.98 27.08
C THR A 45 -10.99 6.88 26.01
N SER A 46 -11.79 7.22 25.00
CA SER A 46 -11.38 8.16 23.95
C SER A 46 -11.28 9.58 24.54
N ILE A 47 -10.05 10.04 24.77
CA ILE A 47 -9.75 11.39 25.29
C ILE A 47 -10.03 12.47 24.21
N TRP A 48 -10.04 12.07 22.95
CA TRP A 48 -10.28 12.91 21.77
C TRP A 48 -11.07 12.08 20.77
N ASN A 49 -12.15 12.62 20.18
CA ASN A 49 -12.87 11.96 19.09
C ASN A 49 -12.25 12.27 17.70
N PRO A 50 -11.44 11.37 17.11
CA PRO A 50 -10.78 11.67 15.84
C PRO A 50 -11.81 11.77 14.71
N PRO A 51 -11.53 12.53 13.65
CA PRO A 51 -12.43 12.61 12.49
C PRO A 51 -12.60 11.25 11.79
N ILE A 52 -11.67 10.31 12.00
CA ILE A 52 -11.74 8.92 11.54
C ILE A 52 -11.38 8.02 12.73
N PRO A 53 -12.38 7.44 13.42
CA PRO A 53 -12.16 6.45 14.47
C PRO A 53 -11.44 5.22 13.90
N ASP A 54 -10.40 4.76 14.60
CA ASP A 54 -9.69 3.50 14.34
C ASP A 54 -9.16 3.25 12.92
N TYR A 55 -9.03 4.31 12.12
CA TYR A 55 -8.65 4.26 10.70
C TYR A 55 -9.59 3.40 9.84
N GLU A 56 -10.82 3.19 10.32
CA GLU A 56 -11.83 2.41 9.63
C GLU A 56 -12.66 3.31 8.70
N ILE A 57 -13.24 2.69 7.67
CA ILE A 57 -14.17 3.39 6.80
C ILE A 57 -15.50 3.51 7.56
N PRO A 58 -16.05 4.73 7.74
CA PRO A 58 -17.34 4.91 8.37
C PRO A 58 -18.42 4.08 7.67
N GLY A 59 -19.11 3.20 8.42
CA GLY A 59 -20.11 2.25 7.92
C GLY A 59 -19.60 0.88 7.50
N TYR A 60 -18.29 0.61 7.62
CA TYR A 60 -17.66 -0.70 7.40
C TYR A 60 -16.68 -1.07 8.53
N GLU A 61 -16.96 -0.60 9.74
CA GLU A 61 -16.14 -0.82 10.92
C GLU A 61 -15.99 -2.34 11.21
N GLY A 62 -14.76 -2.79 11.45
CA GLY A 62 -14.42 -4.20 11.66
C GLY A 62 -14.55 -5.12 10.43
N ASP A 63 -14.92 -4.62 9.24
CA ASP A 63 -15.05 -5.45 8.04
C ASP A 63 -13.68 -5.76 7.41
N VAL A 64 -13.25 -7.00 7.57
CA VAL A 64 -12.02 -7.53 6.96
C VAL A 64 -12.00 -7.36 5.45
N GLN A 65 -13.15 -7.44 4.77
CA GLN A 65 -13.24 -7.27 3.32
C GLN A 65 -12.96 -5.83 2.91
N ALA A 66 -13.49 -4.86 3.66
CA ALA A 66 -13.21 -3.44 3.44
C ALA A 66 -11.72 -3.13 3.66
N ASN A 67 -11.11 -3.67 4.71
CA ASN A 67 -9.69 -3.52 4.99
C ASN A 67 -8.79 -4.12 3.89
N ILE A 68 -9.15 -5.29 3.37
CA ILE A 68 -8.44 -5.89 2.22
C ILE A 68 -8.59 -4.99 0.97
N ALA A 69 -9.80 -4.49 0.69
CA ALA A 69 -10.05 -3.63 -0.46
C ALA A 69 -9.22 -2.34 -0.41
N VAL A 70 -9.15 -1.70 0.76
CA VAL A 70 -8.31 -0.51 0.99
C VAL A 70 -6.83 -0.84 0.84
N GLY A 71 -6.36 -1.96 1.37
CA GLY A 71 -4.97 -2.41 1.24
C GLY A 71 -4.58 -2.67 -0.21
N VAL A 72 -5.46 -3.31 -0.99
CA VAL A 72 -5.27 -3.55 -2.42
C VAL A 72 -5.24 -2.24 -3.20
N ALA A 73 -6.21 -1.35 -2.95
CA ALA A 73 -6.28 -0.04 -3.61
C ALA A 73 -5.01 0.79 -3.35
N SER A 74 -4.55 0.81 -2.09
CA SER A 74 -3.33 1.51 -1.69
C SER A 74 -2.08 0.92 -2.37
N THR A 75 -2.00 -0.40 -2.50
CA THR A 75 -0.90 -1.08 -3.20
C THR A 75 -0.83 -0.66 -4.66
N PHE A 76 -1.97 -0.65 -5.36
CA PHE A 76 -2.03 -0.19 -6.75
C PHE A 76 -1.70 1.29 -6.90
N LEU A 77 -2.12 2.13 -5.94
CA LEU A 77 -1.81 3.55 -5.93
C LEU A 77 -0.29 3.78 -5.82
N VAL A 78 0.38 3.11 -4.88
CA VAL A 78 1.84 3.18 -4.72
C VAL A 78 2.55 2.66 -5.97
N PHE A 79 2.08 1.55 -6.54
CA PHE A 79 2.63 1.00 -7.78
C PHE A 79 2.50 1.98 -8.95
N ALA A 80 1.32 2.60 -9.12
CA ALA A 80 1.09 3.61 -10.14
C ALA A 80 1.98 4.85 -9.95
N ALA A 81 2.09 5.35 -8.72
CA ALA A 81 2.97 6.47 -8.40
C ALA A 81 4.44 6.15 -8.73
N THR A 82 4.90 4.95 -8.37
CA THR A 82 6.26 4.48 -8.65
C THR A 82 6.51 4.38 -10.16
N LEU A 83 5.54 3.85 -10.92
CA LEU A 83 5.62 3.79 -12.38
C LEU A 83 5.64 5.18 -13.03
N LEU A 84 4.86 6.13 -12.52
CA LEU A 84 4.87 7.52 -13.01
C LEU A 84 6.23 8.17 -12.79
N VAL A 85 6.81 8.03 -11.61
CA VAL A 85 8.15 8.53 -11.29
C VAL A 85 9.20 7.88 -12.20
N GLY A 86 9.17 6.55 -12.32
CA GLY A 86 10.10 5.82 -13.18
C GLY A 86 10.01 6.25 -14.66
N ARG A 87 8.79 6.45 -15.18
CA ARG A 87 8.58 6.94 -16.55
C ARG A 87 9.02 8.39 -16.71
N GLY A 88 8.75 9.25 -15.73
CA GLY A 88 9.18 10.65 -15.74
C GLY A 88 10.70 10.78 -15.81
N LEU A 89 11.42 10.01 -14.99
CA LEU A 89 12.88 10.01 -14.97
C LEU A 89 13.48 9.42 -16.26
N SER A 90 12.94 8.30 -16.75
CA SER A 90 13.42 7.66 -17.98
C SER A 90 13.32 8.57 -19.21
N ARG A 91 12.28 9.41 -19.28
CA ARG A 91 12.13 10.41 -20.36
C ARG A 91 13.23 11.46 -20.31
N ARG A 92 13.61 11.93 -19.11
CA ARG A 92 14.70 12.92 -18.95
C ARG A 92 16.06 12.35 -19.32
N ILE A 93 16.34 11.10 -18.93
CA ILE A 93 17.62 10.44 -19.27
C ILE A 93 17.77 10.30 -20.80
N ARG A 94 16.71 9.91 -21.50
CA ARG A 94 16.74 9.82 -22.97
C ARG A 94 16.87 11.18 -23.66
N ALA A 95 16.25 12.23 -23.12
CA ALA A 95 16.39 13.58 -23.66
C ALA A 95 17.84 14.10 -23.54
N GLY A 96 18.46 13.93 -22.37
CA GLY A 96 19.86 14.35 -22.16
C GLY A 96 20.87 13.56 -23.00
N ALA A 97 20.63 12.26 -23.24
CA ALA A 97 21.49 11.46 -24.12
C ALA A 97 21.42 11.90 -25.60
N GLY A 98 20.29 12.44 -26.04
CA GLY A 98 20.12 12.99 -27.39
C GLY A 98 20.89 14.29 -27.61
N GLU A 99 20.96 15.17 -26.61
CA GLU A 99 21.75 16.41 -26.67
C GLU A 99 23.26 16.13 -26.74
N THR A 100 23.76 15.15 -25.98
CA THR A 100 25.20 14.83 -25.98
C THR A 100 25.67 14.27 -27.33
N SER A 101 24.85 13.46 -28.00
CA SER A 101 25.18 12.94 -29.34
C SER A 101 25.24 14.03 -30.40
N ALA A 102 24.38 15.04 -30.31
CA ALA A 102 24.35 16.17 -31.26
C ALA A 102 25.58 17.08 -31.15
N LEU A 103 26.29 17.10 -30.01
CA LEU A 103 27.48 17.93 -29.81
C LEU A 103 28.79 17.27 -30.26
N THR A 104 28.80 15.95 -30.43
CA THR A 104 29.98 15.18 -30.89
C THR A 104 30.04 14.95 -32.40
N GLU A 105 28.96 15.22 -33.14
CA GLU A 105 28.90 15.07 -34.62
C GLU A 105 28.99 16.40 -35.41
N GLY A 106 29.28 17.52 -34.74
CA GLY A 106 29.52 18.83 -35.36
C GLY A 106 30.99 19.24 -35.29
#